data_AF-A0A0H1AY67-F1
#
_entry.id   AF-A0A0H1AY67-F1
#
_cell.length_a   1.000
_cell.length_b   1.000
_cell.length_c   1.000
_cell.angle_alpha   90.00
_cell.angle_beta   90.00
_cell.angle_gamma   90.00
#
_symmetry.space_group_name_H-M   'P 1'
#
loop_
_entity.id
_entity.type
_entity.pdbx_description
1 polymer ?
#
loop_
_entity_poly.entity_id
_entity_poly.type
_entity_poly.pdbx_seq_one_letter_code
_entity_poly.pdbx_strand_id
1 'polypeptide(L)'
;MQELLPFYERELAYLRRYGREFAERYPRIANRLLLSADGSQDPHVERLIESFAFLGARISKRIEDDYPEFTDALLEVLYPHYLRPFPSCSIARFDLGPGASRLSAPVRLPRGTMLSSRPVRGVSCRFRTTSDVALLPLTITAASHRPVAQAPMATRLPAGAGGQISLRFGLASDQASFASLGDGAMRLFVDGEPSFCAAARDALALGVLGTYVEADDDGRWRAMDAPLLRQAGFSDADALIDYPRRSHPAYRLLTELFAFPEKFGFFDLDLPRACAGASRAFTVHLVLRGGAGDHADNRVLEHLGPANVLLGCTPVVNLFAQHGEPIRITHRTATYPVVADARRAWAYEVSSIDSVQRVRTTPQGEQVMRYRPFYSLQHGEDPERSGAYWMSRRDEDVARSSPGFETEIAFVDVAFSPTLPRTDVASVELTCTNRDLPAHLAYGVQGGDLSMEGGSPARAIALLRKPTRSLRFRRGRAAQWRLISHLSLNSLSLTQDALPAIREMLRLYDIAGSGVTARQIEGIAGIEHRAATAWLPGRHFASVVRGVEIRMTIDPAAFVGVGIAAFAGVMDRFFGLYVHANSFTQLTLLSIHDDEVLIRCEPRSGDSILV
;
A
#
# COMPACT_ATOMS: atom_id res chain seq x y z
N MET A 1 -26.63 -7.88 -15.28
CA MET A 1 -27.39 -7.93 -16.56
C MET A 1 -26.47 -7.85 -17.77
N GLN A 2 -25.61 -6.83 -17.91
CA GLN A 2 -24.71 -6.69 -19.06
C GLN A 2 -23.79 -7.91 -19.30
N GLU A 3 -23.24 -8.51 -18.24
CA GLU A 3 -22.41 -9.72 -18.36
C GLU A 3 -23.21 -11.02 -18.60
N LEU A 4 -24.53 -11.03 -18.35
CA LEU A 4 -25.37 -12.22 -18.52
C LEU A 4 -25.93 -12.33 -19.94
N LEU A 5 -26.02 -11.21 -20.66
CA LEU A 5 -26.60 -11.15 -22.01
C LEU A 5 -25.89 -12.09 -23.00
N PRO A 6 -24.54 -12.14 -23.07
CA PRO A 6 -23.86 -13.07 -23.98
C PRO A 6 -24.16 -14.54 -23.66
N PHE A 7 -24.30 -14.88 -22.37
CA PHE A 7 -24.68 -16.24 -21.95
C PHE A 7 -26.12 -16.54 -22.32
N TYR A 8 -27.03 -15.60 -22.10
CA TYR A 8 -28.44 -15.73 -22.48
C TYR A 8 -28.61 -15.94 -23.99
N GLU A 9 -27.94 -15.13 -24.80
CA GLU A 9 -27.95 -15.25 -26.26
C GLU A 9 -27.38 -16.60 -26.71
N ARG A 10 -26.28 -17.04 -26.08
CA ARG A 10 -25.66 -18.35 -26.34
C ARG A 10 -26.59 -19.52 -25.99
N GLU A 11 -27.20 -19.51 -24.81
CA GLU A 11 -28.14 -20.56 -24.39
C GLU A 11 -29.41 -20.56 -25.25
N LEU A 12 -29.93 -19.38 -25.60
CA LEU A 12 -31.09 -19.25 -26.48
C LEU A 12 -30.77 -19.78 -27.89
N ALA A 13 -29.58 -19.47 -28.43
CA ALA A 13 -29.11 -20.00 -29.70
C ALA A 13 -28.96 -21.53 -29.65
N TYR A 14 -28.43 -22.09 -28.56
CA TYR A 14 -28.35 -23.54 -28.37
C TYR A 14 -29.73 -24.19 -28.34
N LEU A 15 -30.66 -23.66 -27.56
CA LEU A 15 -32.02 -24.19 -27.46
C LEU A 15 -32.75 -24.13 -28.81
N ARG A 16 -32.56 -23.05 -29.58
CA ARG A 16 -33.13 -22.94 -30.93
C ARG A 16 -32.52 -23.94 -31.91
N ARG A 17 -31.20 -24.15 -31.85
CA ARG A 17 -30.53 -25.17 -32.67
C ARG A 17 -31.03 -26.58 -32.34
N TYR A 18 -31.11 -26.93 -31.06
CA TYR A 18 -31.66 -28.21 -30.63
C TYR A 18 -33.15 -28.36 -30.95
N GLY A 19 -33.92 -27.27 -30.86
CA GLY A 19 -35.32 -27.24 -31.28
C GLY A 19 -35.48 -27.56 -32.76
N ARG A 20 -34.61 -27.02 -33.62
CA ARG A 20 -34.56 -27.33 -35.05
C ARG A 20 -34.20 -28.78 -35.31
N GLU A 21 -33.10 -29.27 -34.72
CA GLU A 21 -32.68 -30.67 -34.84
C GLU A 21 -33.78 -31.65 -34.35
N PHE A 22 -34.48 -31.29 -33.27
CA PHE A 22 -35.62 -32.05 -32.77
C PHE A 22 -36.80 -32.05 -33.74
N ALA A 23 -37.12 -30.91 -34.34
CA ALA A 23 -38.21 -30.79 -35.32
C ALA A 23 -37.94 -31.59 -36.60
N GLU A 24 -36.69 -31.59 -37.08
CA GLU A 24 -36.26 -32.40 -38.22
C GLU A 24 -36.35 -33.91 -37.92
N ARG A 25 -35.94 -34.31 -36.71
CA ARG A 25 -35.90 -35.74 -36.32
C ARG A 25 -37.26 -36.29 -35.90
N TYR A 26 -38.15 -35.46 -35.34
CA TYR A 26 -39.47 -35.84 -34.84
C TYR A 26 -40.61 -34.90 -35.27
N PRO A 27 -40.93 -34.84 -36.59
CA PRO A 27 -41.85 -33.83 -37.13
C PRO A 27 -43.26 -33.89 -36.55
N ARG A 28 -43.78 -35.10 -36.26
CA ARG A 28 -45.11 -35.29 -35.67
C ARG A 28 -45.23 -34.72 -34.26
N ILE A 29 -44.16 -34.78 -33.47
CA ILE A 29 -44.15 -34.29 -32.09
C ILE A 29 -43.93 -32.77 -32.09
N ALA A 30 -43.01 -32.29 -32.92
CA ALA A 30 -42.73 -30.85 -33.06
C ALA A 30 -43.95 -30.07 -33.55
N ASN A 31 -44.73 -30.61 -34.50
CA ASN A 31 -45.98 -29.99 -34.96
C ASN A 31 -47.04 -29.88 -33.84
N ARG A 32 -47.08 -30.83 -32.90
CA ARG A 32 -47.99 -30.74 -31.73
C ARG A 32 -47.55 -29.67 -30.74
N LEU A 33 -46.26 -29.39 -30.68
CA LEU A 33 -45.65 -28.37 -29.82
C LEU A 33 -45.50 -27.02 -30.53
N LEU A 34 -45.95 -26.90 -31.79
CA LEU A 34 -45.81 -25.71 -32.63
C LEU A 34 -44.36 -25.21 -32.77
N LEU A 35 -43.40 -26.13 -32.67
CA LEU A 35 -41.96 -25.88 -32.80
C LEU A 35 -41.56 -25.95 -34.27
N SER A 36 -41.05 -24.84 -34.81
CA SER A 36 -40.55 -24.74 -36.18
C SER A 36 -39.05 -24.46 -36.21
N ALA A 37 -38.43 -24.53 -37.41
CA ALA A 37 -37.00 -24.29 -37.59
C ALA A 37 -36.54 -22.88 -37.17
N ASP A 38 -37.47 -21.93 -37.10
CA ASP A 38 -37.24 -20.51 -36.76
C ASP A 38 -37.72 -20.13 -35.35
N GLY A 39 -38.27 -21.09 -34.57
CA GLY A 39 -38.78 -20.87 -33.22
C GLY A 39 -40.19 -21.43 -33.01
N SER A 40 -40.75 -21.24 -31.80
CA SER A 40 -42.13 -21.62 -31.53
C SER A 40 -43.09 -20.53 -32.01
N GLN A 41 -44.18 -20.91 -32.68
CA GLN A 41 -45.27 -19.97 -33.00
C GLN A 41 -46.18 -19.69 -31.80
N ASP A 42 -46.10 -20.51 -30.75
CA ASP A 42 -46.80 -20.28 -29.48
C ASP A 42 -45.98 -19.33 -28.58
N PRO A 43 -46.50 -18.14 -28.23
CA PRO A 43 -45.83 -17.18 -27.36
C PRO A 43 -45.54 -17.71 -25.94
N HIS A 44 -46.34 -18.65 -25.42
CA HIS A 44 -46.12 -19.24 -24.10
C HIS A 44 -44.94 -20.21 -24.11
N VAL A 45 -44.81 -21.00 -25.17
CA VAL A 45 -43.67 -21.91 -25.36
C VAL A 45 -42.40 -21.11 -25.60
N GLU A 46 -42.46 -20.04 -26.40
CA GLU A 46 -41.28 -19.18 -26.61
C GLU A 46 -40.84 -18.51 -25.30
N ARG A 47 -41.78 -17.98 -24.50
CA ARG A 47 -41.46 -17.44 -23.16
C ARG A 47 -40.88 -18.49 -22.21
N LEU A 48 -41.27 -19.75 -22.34
CA LEU A 48 -40.72 -20.85 -21.55
C LEU A 48 -39.28 -21.16 -21.98
N ILE A 49 -39.01 -21.18 -23.29
CA ILE A 49 -37.66 -21.31 -23.86
C ILE A 49 -36.78 -20.16 -23.41
N GLU A 50 -37.26 -18.92 -23.48
CA GLU A 50 -36.56 -17.72 -22.99
C GLU A 50 -36.29 -17.82 -21.48
N SER A 51 -37.28 -18.22 -20.69
CA SER A 51 -37.12 -18.41 -19.23
C SER A 51 -36.09 -19.49 -18.90
N PHE A 52 -36.09 -20.59 -19.66
CA PHE A 52 -35.12 -21.67 -19.49
C PHE A 52 -33.72 -21.26 -19.95
N ALA A 53 -33.60 -20.54 -21.06
CA ALA A 53 -32.35 -19.94 -21.51
C ALA A 53 -31.77 -18.99 -20.46
N PHE A 54 -32.63 -18.20 -19.79
CA PHE A 54 -32.21 -17.33 -18.70
C PHE A 54 -31.70 -18.11 -17.48
N LEU A 55 -32.37 -19.19 -17.09
CA LEU A 55 -31.91 -20.07 -16.01
C LEU A 55 -30.60 -20.78 -16.37
N GLY A 56 -30.51 -21.33 -17.59
CA GLY A 56 -29.32 -21.96 -18.13
C GLY A 56 -28.14 -20.98 -18.17
N ALA A 57 -28.39 -19.75 -18.61
CA ALA A 57 -27.37 -18.70 -18.69
C ALA A 57 -26.81 -18.36 -17.31
N ARG A 58 -27.64 -18.35 -16.27
CA ARG A 58 -27.18 -18.15 -14.88
C ARG A 58 -26.31 -19.31 -14.39
N ILE A 59 -26.64 -20.55 -14.77
CA ILE A 59 -25.87 -21.74 -14.42
C ILE A 59 -24.53 -21.74 -15.17
N SER A 60 -24.55 -21.57 -16.49
CA SER A 60 -23.36 -21.51 -17.34
C SER A 60 -22.43 -20.39 -16.91
N LYS A 61 -22.97 -19.19 -16.63
CA LYS A 61 -22.21 -18.07 -16.08
C LYS A 61 -21.57 -18.47 -14.74
N ARG A 62 -22.34 -19.09 -13.83
CA ARG A 62 -21.81 -19.51 -12.52
C ARG A 62 -20.68 -20.54 -12.64
N ILE A 63 -20.82 -21.54 -13.49
CA ILE A 63 -19.78 -22.56 -13.70
C ILE A 63 -18.52 -21.94 -14.30
N GLU A 64 -18.65 -21.03 -15.27
CA GLU A 64 -17.49 -20.31 -15.82
C GLU A 64 -16.89 -19.34 -14.78
N ASP A 65 -17.71 -18.82 -13.88
CA ASP A 65 -17.32 -17.96 -12.77
C ASP A 65 -16.81 -18.74 -11.53
N ASP A 66 -16.76 -20.09 -11.51
CA ASP A 66 -16.34 -20.90 -10.33
C ASP A 66 -14.80 -21.10 -10.24
N TYR A 67 -14.04 -20.95 -11.33
CA TYR A 67 -12.55 -21.01 -11.31
C TYR A 67 -11.84 -19.99 -10.35
N PRO A 68 -12.39 -18.81 -10.06
CA PRO A 68 -11.92 -17.90 -9.02
C PRO A 68 -11.88 -18.51 -7.61
N GLU A 69 -12.74 -19.45 -7.23
CA GLU A 69 -12.72 -20.01 -5.86
C GLU A 69 -11.38 -20.71 -5.55
N PHE A 70 -10.84 -21.45 -6.53
CA PHE A 70 -9.51 -22.06 -6.43
C PHE A 70 -8.39 -21.01 -6.38
N THR A 71 -8.51 -19.97 -7.20
CA THR A 71 -7.49 -18.91 -7.29
C THR A 71 -7.46 -18.07 -6.02
N ASP A 72 -8.62 -17.69 -5.50
CA ASP A 72 -8.78 -16.92 -4.27
C ASP A 72 -8.29 -17.73 -3.07
N ALA A 73 -8.58 -19.03 -2.99
CA ALA A 73 -8.02 -19.89 -1.95
C ALA A 73 -6.48 -19.91 -1.97
N LEU A 74 -5.87 -20.04 -3.14
CA LEU A 74 -4.40 -20.03 -3.26
C LEU A 74 -3.81 -18.65 -2.94
N LEU A 75 -4.47 -17.57 -3.35
CA LEU A 75 -4.10 -16.20 -2.98
C LEU A 75 -4.25 -15.96 -1.47
N GLU A 76 -5.27 -16.50 -0.80
CA GLU A 76 -5.44 -16.40 0.65
C GLU A 76 -4.25 -17.01 1.42
N VAL A 77 -3.70 -18.11 0.89
CA VAL A 77 -2.50 -18.75 1.43
C VAL A 77 -1.25 -17.93 1.10
N LEU A 78 -0.97 -17.67 -0.17
CA LEU A 78 0.33 -17.12 -0.60
C LEU A 78 0.41 -15.60 -0.48
N TYR A 79 -0.65 -14.90 -0.85
CA TYR A 79 -0.70 -13.45 -1.03
C TYR A 79 -2.04 -12.84 -0.56
N PRO A 80 -2.44 -13.01 0.72
CA PRO A 80 -3.79 -12.66 1.18
C PRO A 80 -4.11 -11.17 1.06
N HIS A 81 -3.10 -10.30 1.01
CA HIS A 81 -3.27 -8.86 0.81
C HIS A 81 -3.96 -8.49 -0.52
N TYR A 82 -3.97 -9.37 -1.53
CA TYR A 82 -4.73 -9.13 -2.77
C TYR A 82 -6.24 -9.25 -2.60
N LEU A 83 -6.69 -10.01 -1.61
CA LEU A 83 -8.11 -10.23 -1.36
C LEU A 83 -8.69 -9.20 -0.39
N ARG A 84 -7.81 -8.45 0.27
CA ARG A 84 -8.13 -7.41 1.25
C ARG A 84 -8.26 -6.05 0.57
N PRO A 85 -9.14 -5.18 1.09
CA PRO A 85 -9.17 -3.78 0.66
C PRO A 85 -7.88 -3.08 1.09
N PHE A 86 -7.35 -2.23 0.21
CA PHE A 86 -6.36 -1.23 0.61
C PHE A 86 -7.09 -0.08 1.32
N PRO A 87 -6.81 0.15 2.61
CA PRO A 87 -7.55 1.09 3.45
C PRO A 87 -7.34 2.55 3.02
N SER A 88 -8.22 3.43 3.48
CA SER A 88 -8.02 4.88 3.36
C SER A 88 -6.76 5.32 4.11
N CYS A 89 -5.96 6.17 3.47
CA CYS A 89 -4.73 6.72 4.03
C CYS A 89 -4.75 8.25 3.96
N SER A 90 -4.02 8.89 4.86
CA SER A 90 -3.71 10.32 4.82
C SER A 90 -2.37 10.59 5.52
N ILE A 91 -1.93 11.85 5.55
CA ILE A 91 -0.80 12.32 6.35
C ILE A 91 -1.36 13.13 7.51
N ALA A 92 -1.06 12.72 8.74
CA ALA A 92 -1.40 13.49 9.93
C ALA A 92 -0.19 14.30 10.42
N ARG A 93 -0.43 15.55 10.82
CA ARG A 93 0.53 16.44 11.47
C ARG A 93 0.12 16.67 12.91
N PHE A 94 1.02 16.34 13.82
CA PHE A 94 0.93 16.66 15.24
C PHE A 94 1.55 18.05 15.47
N ASP A 95 0.71 19.07 15.44
CA ASP A 95 1.17 20.45 15.61
C ASP A 95 1.32 20.79 17.10
N LEU A 96 2.54 21.09 17.52
CA LEU A 96 2.84 21.57 18.87
C LEU A 96 2.48 23.06 19.04
N GLY A 97 2.49 23.84 17.96
CA GLY A 97 2.36 25.30 18.02
C GLY A 97 3.31 25.94 19.05
N PRO A 98 2.84 26.94 19.84
CA PRO A 98 3.63 27.52 20.94
C PRO A 98 3.97 26.52 22.06
N GLY A 99 3.35 25.33 22.08
CA GLY A 99 3.66 24.29 23.05
C GLY A 99 5.07 23.73 22.91
N ALA A 100 5.70 23.85 21.73
CA ALA A 100 7.06 23.37 21.50
C ALA A 100 8.09 24.02 22.45
N SER A 101 7.87 25.28 22.86
CA SER A 101 8.77 25.97 23.80
C SER A 101 8.70 25.47 25.23
N ARG A 102 7.64 24.73 25.58
CA ARG A 102 7.44 24.14 26.91
C ARG A 102 8.04 22.74 27.05
N LEU A 103 8.51 22.15 25.95
CA LEU A 103 9.16 20.84 25.96
C LEU A 103 10.65 20.99 26.27
N SER A 104 11.13 20.28 27.29
CA SER A 104 12.56 20.15 27.61
C SER A 104 13.21 18.91 26.99
N ALA A 105 12.39 17.93 26.61
CA ALA A 105 12.80 16.66 25.99
C ALA A 105 11.80 16.20 24.92
N PRO A 106 12.21 15.31 23.99
CA PRO A 106 11.33 14.71 23.00
C PRO A 106 10.15 13.95 23.62
N VAL A 107 8.95 14.10 23.05
CA VAL A 107 7.80 13.23 23.34
C VAL A 107 7.62 12.28 22.16
N ARG A 108 7.64 10.97 22.41
CA ARG A 108 7.50 9.94 21.38
C ARG A 108 6.11 9.33 21.42
N LEU A 109 5.42 9.33 20.29
CA LEU A 109 4.18 8.57 20.09
C LEU A 109 4.53 7.29 19.34
N PRO A 110 4.19 6.10 19.87
CA PRO A 110 4.50 4.85 19.21
C PRO A 110 3.67 4.67 17.94
N ARG A 111 4.24 3.96 16.98
CA ARG A 111 3.50 3.39 15.85
C ARG A 111 2.25 2.65 16.34
N GLY A 112 1.16 2.79 15.60
CA GLY A 112 -0.12 2.15 15.93
C GLY A 112 -0.98 2.95 16.90
N THR A 113 -0.56 4.16 17.29
CA THR A 113 -1.36 5.08 18.10
C THR A 113 -2.69 5.37 17.38
N MET A 114 -3.80 5.14 18.08
CA MET A 114 -5.15 5.27 17.55
C MET A 114 -5.63 6.72 17.61
N LEU A 115 -6.23 7.17 16.51
CA LEU A 115 -6.75 8.51 16.30
C LEU A 115 -8.19 8.41 15.81
N SER A 116 -9.05 9.28 16.32
CA SER A 116 -10.47 9.30 15.99
C SER A 116 -10.83 10.60 15.28
N SER A 117 -11.58 10.52 14.19
CA SER A 117 -12.08 11.69 13.49
C SER A 117 -13.34 12.24 14.15
N ARG A 118 -13.73 13.46 13.76
CA ARG A 118 -15.11 13.92 13.98
C ARG A 118 -16.10 12.97 13.25
N PRO A 119 -17.31 12.76 13.78
CA PRO A 119 -18.28 11.87 13.16
C PRO A 119 -18.69 12.34 11.77
N VAL A 120 -18.67 11.43 10.79
CA VAL A 120 -19.26 11.61 9.47
C VAL A 120 -20.44 10.67 9.37
N ARG A 121 -21.63 11.22 9.08
CA ARG A 121 -22.89 10.44 9.07
C ARG A 121 -23.09 9.62 10.37
N GLY A 122 -22.71 10.19 11.51
CA GLY A 122 -22.84 9.56 12.83
C GLY A 122 -21.78 8.52 13.19
N VAL A 123 -20.73 8.35 12.37
CA VAL A 123 -19.63 7.40 12.62
C VAL A 123 -18.29 8.13 12.69
N SER A 124 -17.55 7.95 13.78
CA SER A 124 -16.17 8.42 13.89
C SER A 124 -15.25 7.45 13.14
N CYS A 125 -14.45 7.98 12.21
CA CYS A 125 -13.46 7.18 11.49
C CYS A 125 -12.22 7.02 12.36
N ARG A 126 -11.70 5.79 12.46
CA ARG A 126 -10.52 5.47 13.27
C ARG A 126 -9.30 5.27 12.40
N PHE A 127 -8.20 5.94 12.72
CA PHE A 127 -6.93 5.82 12.04
C PHE A 127 -5.85 5.39 13.03
N ARG A 128 -4.84 4.66 12.58
CA ARG A 128 -3.64 4.39 13.36
C ARG A 128 -2.40 5.00 12.70
N THR A 129 -1.44 5.46 13.49
CA THR A 129 -0.14 5.92 12.99
C THR A 129 0.66 4.75 12.41
N THR A 130 1.39 5.00 11.32
CA THR A 130 2.15 3.95 10.61
C THR A 130 3.64 3.94 10.94
N SER A 131 4.12 4.98 11.61
CA SER A 131 5.48 5.10 12.15
C SER A 131 5.45 5.71 13.54
N ASP A 132 6.57 5.61 14.26
CA ASP A 132 6.79 6.40 15.47
C ASP A 132 6.82 7.90 15.10
N VAL A 133 6.30 8.74 16.01
CA VAL A 133 6.32 10.20 15.86
C VAL A 133 7.11 10.80 17.01
N ALA A 134 8.21 11.48 16.68
CA ALA A 134 8.98 12.25 17.64
C ALA A 134 8.55 13.73 17.60
N LEU A 135 7.95 14.20 18.69
CA LEU A 135 7.63 15.60 18.91
C LEU A 135 8.81 16.25 19.62
N LEU A 136 9.57 17.04 18.88
CA LEU A 136 10.81 17.65 19.32
C LEU A 136 10.58 19.13 19.69
N PRO A 137 11.31 19.70 20.67
CA PRO A 137 11.35 21.14 20.92
C PRO A 137 12.20 21.87 19.86
N LEU A 138 11.96 21.56 18.59
CA LEU A 138 12.63 22.14 17.42
C LEU A 138 11.61 22.74 16.47
N THR A 139 12.01 23.82 15.82
CA THR A 139 11.26 24.42 14.71
C THR A 139 12.18 24.66 13.53
N ILE A 140 11.61 24.58 12.33
CA ILE A 140 12.28 25.01 11.10
C ILE A 140 12.09 26.52 11.01
N THR A 141 13.16 27.27 11.23
CA THR A 141 13.13 28.74 11.28
C THR A 141 13.31 29.37 9.91
N ALA A 142 14.02 28.68 9.00
CA ALA A 142 14.12 29.06 7.60
C ALA A 142 14.28 27.81 6.73
N ALA A 143 13.69 27.84 5.54
CA ALA A 143 14.05 26.96 4.45
C ALA A 143 14.14 27.81 3.19
N SER A 144 15.13 27.56 2.34
CA SER A 144 15.31 28.32 1.11
C SER A 144 16.02 27.50 0.05
N HIS A 145 15.69 27.79 -1.20
CA HIS A 145 16.38 27.29 -2.37
C HIS A 145 17.14 28.44 -3.04
N ARG A 146 18.34 28.16 -3.53
CA ARG A 146 19.11 29.06 -4.38
C ARG A 146 19.49 28.33 -5.66
N PRO A 147 19.29 28.94 -6.85
CA PRO A 147 19.62 28.28 -8.12
C PRO A 147 21.13 28.08 -8.32
N VAL A 148 21.96 28.82 -7.56
CA VAL A 148 23.41 28.66 -7.53
C VAL A 148 23.86 28.56 -6.09
N ALA A 149 24.59 27.50 -5.76
CA ALA A 149 25.15 27.28 -4.43
C ALA A 149 26.13 28.40 -4.04
N GLN A 150 25.99 28.91 -2.83
CA GLN A 150 26.84 29.97 -2.28
C GLN A 150 27.46 29.50 -0.98
N ALA A 151 28.63 28.88 -1.09
CA ALA A 151 29.40 28.43 0.07
C ALA A 151 30.37 29.52 0.56
N PRO A 152 30.73 29.53 1.86
CA PRO A 152 31.81 30.36 2.38
C PRO A 152 33.13 30.11 1.63
N MET A 153 34.00 31.13 1.53
CA MET A 153 35.27 31.05 0.77
C MET A 153 36.19 29.88 1.19
N ALA A 154 36.13 29.46 2.45
CA ALA A 154 36.92 28.36 2.98
C ALA A 154 36.39 26.97 2.58
N THR A 155 35.17 26.90 2.04
CA THR A 155 34.47 25.65 1.74
C THR A 155 34.59 25.31 0.26
N ARG A 156 35.14 24.14 -0.04
CA ARG A 156 35.16 23.62 -1.41
C ARG A 156 33.88 22.83 -1.70
N LEU A 157 33.17 23.26 -2.73
CA LEU A 157 32.02 22.55 -3.27
C LEU A 157 32.46 21.41 -4.19
N PRO A 158 31.69 20.33 -4.30
CA PRO A 158 31.97 19.26 -5.25
C PRO A 158 31.89 19.76 -6.69
N ALA A 159 32.63 19.11 -7.60
CA ALA A 159 32.53 19.39 -9.02
C ALA A 159 31.10 19.10 -9.52
N GLY A 160 30.57 19.93 -10.41
CA GLY A 160 29.18 19.82 -10.87
C GLY A 160 28.13 20.33 -9.88
N ALA A 161 28.53 21.10 -8.86
CA ALA A 161 27.59 21.79 -7.97
C ALA A 161 26.74 22.81 -8.76
N GLY A 162 25.42 22.69 -8.62
CA GLY A 162 24.42 23.60 -9.18
C GLY A 162 23.73 24.39 -8.07
N GLY A 163 22.44 24.14 -7.89
CA GLY A 163 21.61 24.78 -6.86
C GLY A 163 21.93 24.34 -5.42
N GLN A 164 21.24 24.95 -4.46
CA GLN A 164 21.39 24.67 -3.04
C GLN A 164 20.06 24.78 -2.30
N ILE A 165 19.77 23.79 -1.46
CA ILE A 165 18.70 23.86 -0.46
C ILE A 165 19.33 24.06 0.91
N SER A 166 18.84 25.04 1.68
CA SER A 166 19.27 25.27 3.06
C SER A 166 18.09 25.17 4.01
N LEU A 167 18.22 24.32 5.03
CA LEU A 167 17.21 24.10 6.07
C LEU A 167 17.80 24.49 7.42
N ARG A 168 17.23 25.51 8.04
CA ARG A 168 17.64 26.03 9.34
C ARG A 168 16.70 25.55 10.44
N PHE A 169 17.27 24.97 11.48
CA PHE A 169 16.57 24.46 12.64
C PHE A 169 16.98 25.27 13.88
N GLY A 170 16.01 25.61 14.71
CA GLY A 170 16.23 26.29 15.99
C GLY A 170 15.55 25.55 17.13
N LEU A 171 16.17 25.59 18.31
CA LEU A 171 15.54 25.12 19.55
C LEU A 171 14.39 26.05 19.94
N ALA A 172 13.18 25.50 19.98
CA ALA A 172 11.97 26.23 20.33
C ALA A 172 11.88 26.58 21.82
N SER A 173 12.58 25.81 22.67
CA SER A 173 12.68 26.03 24.11
C SER A 173 14.08 26.48 24.49
N ASP A 174 14.19 27.41 25.43
CA ASP A 174 15.45 27.79 26.06
C ASP A 174 15.90 26.78 27.12
N GLN A 175 15.01 25.87 27.54
CA GLN A 175 15.32 24.80 28.49
C GLN A 175 15.78 23.51 27.79
N ALA A 176 15.59 23.41 26.48
CA ALA A 176 16.05 22.28 25.69
C ALA A 176 17.49 22.49 25.21
N SER A 177 18.23 21.41 25.06
CA SER A 177 19.56 21.39 24.44
C SER A 177 19.60 20.32 23.36
N PHE A 178 20.48 20.44 22.38
CA PHE A 178 20.60 19.39 21.36
C PHE A 178 21.00 18.03 21.95
N ALA A 179 21.77 18.03 23.05
CA ALA A 179 22.12 16.81 23.78
C ALA A 179 20.90 16.12 24.42
N SER A 180 19.84 16.85 24.78
CA SER A 180 18.62 16.26 25.37
C SER A 180 17.65 15.68 24.34
N LEU A 181 17.92 15.85 23.03
CA LEU A 181 17.07 15.34 21.95
C LEU A 181 17.29 13.85 21.63
N GLY A 182 18.37 13.27 22.16
CA GLY A 182 18.75 11.86 21.98
C GLY A 182 19.36 11.54 20.62
N ASP A 183 19.77 10.28 20.44
CA ASP A 183 20.62 9.84 19.33
C ASP A 183 19.84 9.36 18.08
N GLY A 184 18.61 9.83 17.90
CA GLY A 184 17.70 9.33 16.85
C GLY A 184 17.70 10.18 15.57
N ALA A 185 17.17 9.60 14.49
CA ALA A 185 16.85 10.36 13.29
C ALA A 185 15.60 11.23 13.51
N MET A 186 15.60 12.44 12.95
CA MET A 186 14.46 13.35 12.91
C MET A 186 13.77 13.24 11.55
N ARG A 187 12.48 12.90 11.56
CA ARG A 187 11.69 12.73 10.34
C ARG A 187 11.09 14.06 9.88
N LEU A 188 11.38 14.41 8.63
CA LEU A 188 10.86 15.57 7.89
C LEU A 188 9.82 15.11 6.88
N PHE A 189 8.79 15.92 6.63
CA PHE A 189 7.81 15.71 5.56
C PHE A 189 7.79 16.89 4.60
N VAL A 190 7.84 16.62 3.30
CA VAL A 190 7.75 17.64 2.25
C VAL A 190 6.30 17.90 1.89
N ASP A 191 5.84 19.13 2.13
CA ASP A 191 4.47 19.60 1.95
C ASP A 191 4.36 20.80 0.98
N GLY A 192 3.26 20.87 0.25
CA GLY A 192 3.04 21.86 -0.80
C GLY A 192 2.17 21.33 -1.93
N GLU A 193 2.19 22.06 -3.06
CA GLU A 193 1.52 21.62 -4.29
C GLU A 193 2.20 20.36 -4.88
N PRO A 194 1.47 19.49 -5.59
CA PRO A 194 2.01 18.22 -6.08
C PRO A 194 3.30 18.34 -6.91
N SER A 195 3.36 19.31 -7.84
CA SER A 195 4.54 19.58 -8.66
C SER A 195 5.75 20.01 -7.83
N PHE A 196 5.53 20.88 -6.84
CA PHE A 196 6.55 21.30 -5.90
C PHE A 196 7.04 20.12 -5.04
N CYS A 197 6.13 19.34 -4.47
CA CYS A 197 6.49 18.17 -3.67
C CYS A 197 7.29 17.15 -4.49
N ALA A 198 6.93 16.92 -5.75
CA ALA A 198 7.67 16.04 -6.65
C ALA A 198 9.11 16.55 -6.90
N ALA A 199 9.26 17.82 -7.30
CA ALA A 199 10.57 18.42 -7.55
C ALA A 199 11.44 18.43 -6.27
N ALA A 200 10.86 18.77 -5.12
CA ALA A 200 11.58 18.78 -3.85
C ALA A 200 12.01 17.37 -3.42
N ARG A 201 11.16 16.35 -3.60
CA ARG A 201 11.53 14.95 -3.29
C ARG A 201 12.66 14.47 -4.17
N ASP A 202 12.60 14.74 -5.47
CA ASP A 202 13.64 14.35 -6.42
C ASP A 202 14.96 15.09 -6.14
N ALA A 203 14.90 16.40 -5.86
CA ALA A 203 16.08 17.18 -5.48
C ALA A 203 16.74 16.63 -4.20
N LEU A 204 15.95 16.29 -3.18
CA LEU A 204 16.46 15.79 -1.90
C LEU A 204 16.95 14.33 -1.96
N ALA A 205 16.33 13.48 -2.78
CA ALA A 205 16.65 12.06 -2.86
C ALA A 205 17.69 11.72 -3.93
N LEU A 206 17.68 12.42 -5.07
CA LEU A 206 18.50 12.13 -6.25
C LEU A 206 19.53 13.23 -6.53
N GLY A 207 19.18 14.49 -6.22
CA GLY A 207 19.95 15.66 -6.63
C GLY A 207 21.13 16.03 -5.72
N VAL A 208 21.20 15.54 -4.49
CA VAL A 208 22.22 15.99 -3.51
C VAL A 208 23.60 15.43 -3.85
N LEU A 209 24.56 16.30 -4.22
CA LEU A 209 25.97 15.95 -4.43
C LEU A 209 26.80 16.02 -3.15
N GLY A 210 26.42 16.91 -2.22
CA GLY A 210 27.17 17.13 -0.99
C GLY A 210 26.28 17.70 0.11
N THR A 211 26.52 17.29 1.34
CA THR A 211 25.84 17.82 2.52
C THR A 211 26.83 18.51 3.43
N TYR A 212 26.45 19.70 3.88
CA TYR A 212 27.23 20.51 4.81
C TYR A 212 26.37 20.95 5.98
N VAL A 213 27.00 21.15 7.13
CA VAL A 213 26.36 21.60 8.36
C VAL A 213 27.05 22.85 8.88
N GLU A 214 26.26 23.85 9.22
CA GLU A 214 26.69 25.09 9.87
C GLU A 214 26.07 25.18 11.27
N ALA A 215 26.87 25.55 12.27
CA ALA A 215 26.42 25.69 13.66
C ALA A 215 26.29 27.17 14.02
N ASP A 216 25.13 27.57 14.56
CA ASP A 216 24.85 28.92 15.07
C ASP A 216 25.24 30.08 14.13
N ASP A 217 25.15 29.88 12.81
CA ASP A 217 25.58 30.84 11.77
C ASP A 217 27.03 31.31 11.90
N ASP A 218 27.93 30.44 12.36
CA ASP A 218 29.35 30.75 12.50
C ASP A 218 30.08 30.96 11.16
N GLY A 219 29.40 30.77 10.02
CA GLY A 219 29.94 30.89 8.68
C GLY A 219 30.85 29.72 8.28
N ARG A 220 30.92 28.65 9.08
CA ARG A 220 31.82 27.51 8.86
C ARG A 220 31.03 26.27 8.50
N TRP A 221 31.07 25.93 7.22
CA TRP A 221 30.43 24.72 6.73
C TRP A 221 31.33 23.51 6.93
N ARG A 222 30.82 22.53 7.68
CA ARG A 222 31.46 21.23 7.85
C ARG A 222 30.88 20.25 6.86
N ALA A 223 31.72 19.70 6.00
CA ALA A 223 31.32 18.67 5.04
C ALA A 223 31.01 17.36 5.78
N MET A 224 29.99 16.64 5.31
CA MET A 224 29.59 15.35 5.86
C MET A 224 30.07 14.22 4.96
N ASP A 225 30.81 13.26 5.52
CA ASP A 225 31.38 12.12 4.78
C ASP A 225 30.33 11.12 4.29
N ALA A 226 29.14 11.13 4.90
CA ALA A 226 28.03 10.26 4.55
C ALA A 226 26.73 11.05 4.50
N PRO A 227 25.76 10.66 3.65
CA PRO A 227 24.48 11.35 3.51
C PRO A 227 23.80 11.53 4.86
N LEU A 228 23.45 12.77 5.18
CA LEU A 228 22.79 13.14 6.43
C LEU A 228 21.27 12.94 6.35
N LEU A 229 20.73 13.02 5.14
CA LEU A 229 19.31 12.89 4.84
C LEU A 229 19.08 11.59 4.08
N ARG A 230 18.09 10.80 4.49
CA ARG A 230 17.72 9.55 3.83
C ARG A 230 16.22 9.51 3.60
N GLN A 231 15.80 9.18 2.39
CA GLN A 231 14.37 9.03 2.10
C GLN A 231 13.79 7.85 2.89
N ALA A 232 12.69 8.11 3.60
CA ALA A 232 11.99 7.16 4.44
C ALA A 232 10.76 6.56 3.71
N GLY A 233 10.06 5.63 4.36
CA GLY A 233 8.83 5.05 3.82
C GLY A 233 9.00 3.68 3.15
N PHE A 234 10.23 3.19 3.01
CA PHE A 234 10.50 1.89 2.39
C PHE A 234 10.65 0.73 3.38
N SER A 235 10.86 1.02 4.66
CA SER A 235 11.10 -0.01 5.68
C SER A 235 9.80 -0.68 6.14
N ASP A 236 9.92 -1.85 6.76
CA ASP A 236 8.80 -2.49 7.45
C ASP A 236 8.26 -1.66 8.60
N ALA A 237 9.11 -0.84 9.23
CA ALA A 237 8.73 0.10 10.28
C ALA A 237 7.82 1.23 9.76
N ASP A 238 7.73 1.42 8.44
CA ASP A 238 6.88 2.41 7.79
C ASP A 238 5.69 1.78 7.04
N ALA A 239 5.43 0.48 7.16
CA ALA A 239 4.37 -0.20 6.41
C ALA A 239 2.96 0.36 6.73
N LEU A 240 2.18 0.67 5.69
CA LEU A 240 0.80 1.16 5.82
C LEU A 240 -0.16 0.02 6.18
N ILE A 241 0.03 -1.12 5.52
CA ILE A 241 -0.82 -2.31 5.68
C ILE A 241 -0.05 -3.43 6.38
N ASP A 242 -0.78 -4.22 7.16
CA ASP A 242 -0.24 -5.43 7.78
C ASP A 242 0.01 -6.46 6.68
N TYR A 243 1.29 -6.82 6.52
CA TYR A 243 1.74 -7.73 5.47
C TYR A 243 2.17 -9.06 6.08
N PRO A 244 1.66 -10.21 5.60
CA PRO A 244 2.04 -11.50 6.15
C PRO A 244 3.54 -11.74 5.98
N ARG A 245 4.21 -12.27 7.01
CA ARG A 245 5.65 -12.61 6.97
C ARG A 245 6.02 -13.64 5.88
N ARG A 246 5.04 -14.42 5.44
CA ARG A 246 5.19 -15.41 4.35
C ARG A 246 5.11 -14.79 2.95
N SER A 247 4.56 -13.58 2.85
CA SER A 247 4.47 -12.84 1.59
C SER A 247 5.68 -11.93 1.45
N HIS A 248 6.11 -11.72 0.22
CA HIS A 248 7.34 -11.03 -0.08
C HIS A 248 7.18 -9.49 -0.01
N PRO A 249 8.00 -8.76 0.77
CA PRO A 249 7.76 -7.36 1.13
C PRO A 249 7.83 -6.37 -0.04
N ALA A 250 8.56 -6.68 -1.12
CA ALA A 250 8.60 -5.83 -2.32
C ALA A 250 7.22 -5.51 -2.90
N TYR A 251 6.31 -6.49 -2.88
CA TYR A 251 5.00 -6.34 -3.47
C TYR A 251 4.11 -5.41 -2.66
N ARG A 252 4.32 -5.33 -1.34
CA ARG A 252 3.72 -4.29 -0.50
C ARG A 252 4.12 -2.91 -1.01
N LEU A 253 5.41 -2.69 -1.27
CA LEU A 253 5.91 -1.38 -1.71
C LEU A 253 5.33 -0.97 -3.07
N LEU A 254 5.16 -1.91 -4.01
CA LEU A 254 4.47 -1.63 -5.28
C LEU A 254 3.02 -1.20 -5.03
N THR A 255 2.28 -1.93 -4.20
CA THR A 255 0.91 -1.55 -3.84
C THR A 255 0.85 -0.17 -3.18
N GLU A 256 1.75 0.11 -2.23
CA GLU A 256 1.78 1.41 -1.53
C GLU A 256 2.20 2.56 -2.46
N LEU A 257 3.08 2.33 -3.43
CA LEU A 257 3.48 3.32 -4.45
C LEU A 257 2.30 3.78 -5.28
N PHE A 258 1.51 2.84 -5.81
CA PHE A 258 0.39 3.18 -6.69
C PHE A 258 -0.86 3.60 -5.90
N ALA A 259 -1.05 3.11 -4.68
CA ALA A 259 -2.22 3.45 -3.86
C ALA A 259 -2.04 4.75 -3.07
N PHE A 260 -0.84 5.04 -2.56
CA PHE A 260 -0.58 6.21 -1.72
C PHE A 260 0.89 6.69 -1.81
N PRO A 261 1.29 7.31 -2.94
CA PRO A 261 2.68 7.73 -3.18
C PRO A 261 3.19 8.79 -2.19
N GLU A 262 2.28 9.53 -1.54
CA GLU A 262 2.62 10.53 -0.50
C GLU A 262 3.39 9.93 0.69
N LYS A 263 3.30 8.61 0.89
CA LYS A 263 4.12 7.86 1.85
C LYS A 263 5.64 8.08 1.65
N PHE A 264 6.08 8.30 0.42
CA PHE A 264 7.50 8.45 0.08
C PHE A 264 7.98 9.91 0.15
N GLY A 265 7.16 10.82 0.68
CA GLY A 265 7.50 12.23 0.90
C GLY A 265 8.25 12.52 2.21
N PHE A 266 8.75 11.49 2.89
CA PHE A 266 9.43 11.62 4.19
C PHE A 266 10.93 11.44 4.05
N PHE A 267 11.67 12.17 4.88
CA PHE A 267 13.13 12.10 4.94
C PHE A 267 13.61 12.08 6.39
N ASP A 268 14.48 11.14 6.71
CA ASP A 268 15.10 11.00 8.02
C ASP A 268 16.45 11.73 8.02
N LEU A 269 16.56 12.76 8.87
CA LEU A 269 17.78 13.52 9.12
C LEU A 269 18.49 12.97 10.35
N ASP A 270 19.77 12.61 10.22
CA ASP A 270 20.61 12.20 11.35
C ASP A 270 20.91 13.40 12.26
N LEU A 271 20.10 13.56 13.30
CA LEU A 271 20.08 14.75 14.17
C LEU A 271 21.40 14.94 14.93
N PRO A 272 22.00 13.91 15.59
CA PRO A 272 23.26 14.09 16.32
C PRO A 272 24.41 14.62 15.46
N ARG A 273 24.52 14.12 14.22
CA ARG A 273 25.52 14.60 13.27
C ARG A 273 25.18 16.01 12.75
N ALA A 274 23.91 16.32 12.56
CA ALA A 274 23.43 17.61 12.09
C ALA A 274 23.61 18.75 13.12
N CYS A 275 23.49 18.46 14.41
CA CYS A 275 23.57 19.48 15.46
C CYS A 275 24.93 19.51 16.18
N ALA A 276 25.89 18.67 15.79
CA ALA A 276 27.18 18.58 16.45
C ALA A 276 27.87 19.96 16.55
N GLY A 277 28.15 20.45 17.75
CA GLY A 277 28.79 21.75 17.95
C GLY A 277 27.85 22.98 17.89
N ALA A 278 26.55 22.79 17.63
CA ALA A 278 25.55 23.84 17.73
C ALA A 278 25.05 24.02 19.17
N SER A 279 24.68 25.25 19.53
CA SER A 279 24.15 25.62 20.83
C SER A 279 22.66 25.95 20.79
N ARG A 280 22.21 26.73 19.79
CA ARG A 280 20.82 27.18 19.66
C ARG A 280 20.21 26.87 18.30
N ALA A 281 21.00 26.89 17.24
CA ALA A 281 20.54 26.63 15.89
C ALA A 281 21.59 25.91 15.05
N PHE A 282 21.13 25.16 14.05
CA PHE A 282 22.00 24.60 13.02
C PHE A 282 21.34 24.71 11.66
N THR A 283 22.16 24.83 10.62
CA THR A 283 21.70 24.86 9.23
C THR A 283 22.29 23.68 8.47
N VAL A 284 21.44 22.95 7.76
CA VAL A 284 21.85 21.88 6.83
C VAL A 284 21.80 22.45 5.42
N HIS A 285 22.94 22.48 4.75
CA HIS A 285 23.07 22.89 3.35
C HIS A 285 23.24 21.66 2.48
N LEU A 286 22.32 21.50 1.54
CA LEU A 286 22.29 20.43 0.56
C LEU A 286 22.65 21.03 -0.79
N VAL A 287 23.81 20.67 -1.32
CA VAL A 287 24.30 21.14 -2.61
C VAL A 287 23.78 20.19 -3.66
N LEU A 288 23.03 20.72 -4.62
CA LEU A 288 22.38 19.96 -5.67
C LEU A 288 23.33 19.82 -6.88
N ARG A 289 23.12 18.78 -7.68
CA ARG A 289 23.77 18.58 -8.97
C ARG A 289 23.32 19.66 -9.95
N GLY A 290 24.26 20.19 -10.72
CA GLY A 290 24.03 21.10 -11.84
C GLY A 290 23.84 20.33 -13.15
N GLY A 291 22.75 20.56 -13.87
CA GLY A 291 22.39 19.93 -15.13
C GLY A 291 21.63 20.86 -16.10
N ALA A 292 21.58 20.48 -17.39
CA ALA A 292 20.96 21.28 -18.46
C ALA A 292 19.42 21.43 -18.32
N GLY A 293 18.78 20.56 -17.52
CA GLY A 293 17.34 20.58 -17.21
C GLY A 293 16.94 21.36 -15.95
N ASP A 294 17.91 21.85 -15.17
CA ASP A 294 17.67 22.41 -13.82
C ASP A 294 16.78 23.65 -13.79
N HIS A 295 16.60 24.34 -14.92
CA HIS A 295 15.89 25.62 -14.94
C HIS A 295 14.41 25.52 -14.58
N ALA A 296 13.74 24.40 -14.87
CA ALA A 296 12.32 24.23 -14.54
C ALA A 296 12.13 23.90 -13.06
N ASP A 297 12.89 22.93 -12.55
CA ASP A 297 12.83 22.51 -11.15
C ASP A 297 13.31 23.62 -10.22
N ASN A 298 14.37 24.35 -10.60
CA ASN A 298 14.84 25.50 -9.82
C ASN A 298 13.74 26.56 -9.64
N ARG A 299 12.95 26.86 -10.67
CA ARG A 299 11.83 27.82 -10.59
C ARG A 299 10.71 27.34 -9.69
N VAL A 300 10.39 26.04 -9.75
CA VAL A 300 9.38 25.45 -8.86
C VAL A 300 9.86 25.54 -7.41
N LEU A 301 11.14 25.29 -7.15
CA LEU A 301 11.75 25.33 -5.82
C LEU A 301 12.04 26.73 -5.28
N GLU A 302 12.00 27.80 -6.09
CA GLU A 302 12.20 29.20 -5.63
C GLU A 302 11.29 29.59 -4.45
N HIS A 303 10.09 28.99 -4.37
CA HIS A 303 9.12 29.26 -3.32
C HIS A 303 9.33 28.41 -2.06
N LEU A 304 10.39 27.60 -1.99
CA LEU A 304 10.71 26.77 -0.82
C LEU A 304 10.83 27.65 0.42
N GLY A 305 9.91 27.45 1.37
CA GLY A 305 9.89 28.12 2.66
C GLY A 305 9.70 27.15 3.83
N PRO A 306 9.75 27.66 5.08
CA PRO A 306 9.65 26.81 6.27
C PRO A 306 8.30 26.09 6.40
N ALA A 307 7.25 26.57 5.71
CA ALA A 307 5.96 25.90 5.67
C ALA A 307 5.95 24.62 4.80
N ASN A 308 6.95 24.43 3.94
CA ASN A 308 7.03 23.31 3.00
C ASN A 308 7.77 22.09 3.55
N VAL A 309 8.46 22.23 4.68
CA VAL A 309 9.15 21.13 5.35
C VAL A 309 8.61 21.07 6.77
N LEU A 310 7.93 19.98 7.09
CA LEU A 310 7.15 19.86 8.33
C LEU A 310 7.71 18.78 9.24
N LEU A 311 7.64 19.05 10.55
CA LEU A 311 7.98 18.12 11.64
C LEU A 311 6.70 17.49 12.21
N GLY A 312 6.86 16.41 12.97
CA GLY A 312 5.75 15.76 13.68
C GLY A 312 4.67 15.19 12.75
N CYS A 313 5.06 14.78 11.54
CA CYS A 313 4.16 14.21 10.54
C CYS A 313 4.32 12.69 10.46
N THR A 314 3.24 11.97 10.17
CA THR A 314 3.25 10.53 9.90
C THR A 314 2.10 10.15 8.98
N PRO A 315 2.27 9.15 8.09
CA PRO A 315 1.12 8.56 7.43
C PRO A 315 0.20 7.90 8.45
N VAL A 316 -1.10 8.06 8.26
CA VAL A 316 -2.14 7.43 9.06
C VAL A 316 -3.02 6.56 8.16
N VAL A 317 -3.41 5.41 8.68
CA VAL A 317 -4.17 4.41 7.94
C VAL A 317 -5.47 4.07 8.67
N ASN A 318 -6.57 3.99 7.93
CA ASN A 318 -7.90 3.65 8.45
C ASN A 318 -8.02 2.13 8.68
N LEU A 319 -7.26 1.63 9.66
CA LEU A 319 -7.27 0.24 10.12
C LEU A 319 -7.30 0.20 11.65
N PHE A 320 -8.19 -0.61 12.20
CA PHE A 320 -8.36 -0.75 13.65
C PHE A 320 -8.89 -2.13 14.02
N ALA A 321 -8.53 -2.59 15.21
CA ALA A 321 -9.09 -3.79 15.80
C ALA A 321 -10.51 -3.52 16.33
N GLN A 322 -11.39 -4.50 16.18
CA GLN A 322 -12.76 -4.49 16.69
C GLN A 322 -13.27 -5.93 16.88
N HIS A 323 -14.03 -6.18 17.94
CA HIS A 323 -14.79 -7.41 18.07
C HIS A 323 -15.99 -7.38 17.12
N GLY A 324 -16.21 -8.47 16.38
CA GLY A 324 -17.40 -8.61 15.57
C GLY A 324 -18.62 -9.04 16.38
N GLU A 325 -19.79 -8.93 15.76
CA GLU A 325 -21.05 -9.41 16.30
C GLU A 325 -20.99 -10.94 16.49
N PRO A 326 -21.39 -11.47 17.67
CA PRO A 326 -21.35 -12.90 17.93
C PRO A 326 -22.21 -13.69 16.93
N ILE A 327 -21.62 -14.74 16.35
CA ILE A 327 -22.28 -15.55 15.32
C ILE A 327 -22.86 -16.80 15.96
N ARG A 328 -24.18 -16.94 15.95
CA ARG A 328 -24.84 -18.17 16.42
C ARG A 328 -24.73 -19.27 15.35
N ILE A 329 -23.98 -20.32 15.65
CA ILE A 329 -23.77 -21.45 14.75
C ILE A 329 -24.94 -22.41 14.88
N THR A 330 -25.78 -22.45 13.85
CA THR A 330 -26.99 -23.30 13.82
C THR A 330 -26.87 -24.50 12.89
N HIS A 331 -25.85 -24.52 12.02
CA HIS A 331 -25.68 -25.44 10.89
C HIS A 331 -26.89 -25.53 9.94
N ARG A 332 -27.80 -24.54 9.96
CA ARG A 332 -28.96 -24.46 9.04
C ARG A 332 -28.64 -23.75 7.72
N THR A 333 -27.52 -23.03 7.69
CA THR A 333 -27.00 -22.32 6.52
C THR A 333 -25.56 -22.75 6.29
N ALA A 334 -25.10 -22.71 5.04
CA ALA A 334 -23.72 -23.06 4.70
C ALA A 334 -22.72 -22.00 5.21
N THR A 335 -23.14 -20.73 5.21
CA THR A 335 -22.32 -19.59 5.61
C THR A 335 -23.08 -18.67 6.56
N TYR A 336 -22.33 -17.84 7.28
CA TYR A 336 -22.81 -16.84 8.21
C TYR A 336 -22.15 -15.50 7.93
N PRO A 337 -22.87 -14.37 7.97
CA PRO A 337 -22.25 -13.06 7.80
C PRO A 337 -21.35 -12.71 8.99
N VAL A 338 -20.20 -12.12 8.70
CA VAL A 338 -19.26 -11.57 9.67
C VAL A 338 -19.43 -10.06 9.68
N VAL A 339 -20.04 -9.55 10.75
CA VAL A 339 -20.44 -8.14 10.85
C VAL A 339 -19.67 -7.48 11.98
N ALA A 340 -19.06 -6.33 11.71
CA ALA A 340 -18.33 -5.59 12.74
C ALA A 340 -19.25 -4.86 13.74
N ASP A 341 -20.31 -4.21 13.25
CA ASP A 341 -21.33 -3.53 14.04
C ASP A 341 -22.66 -3.64 13.29
N ALA A 342 -23.62 -4.40 13.83
CA ALA A 342 -24.89 -4.66 13.15
C ALA A 342 -25.75 -3.39 12.94
N ARG A 343 -25.63 -2.40 13.83
CA ARG A 343 -26.44 -1.17 13.75
C ARG A 343 -25.98 -0.26 12.62
N ARG A 344 -24.70 -0.33 12.28
CA ARG A 344 -24.04 0.54 11.30
C ARG A 344 -23.17 -0.26 10.34
N ALA A 345 -23.62 -1.45 9.94
CA ALA A 345 -22.84 -2.38 9.13
C ALA A 345 -22.29 -1.73 7.85
N TRP A 346 -23.08 -0.85 7.22
CA TRP A 346 -22.71 -0.09 6.02
C TRP A 346 -21.46 0.80 6.20
N ALA A 347 -21.10 1.15 7.44
CA ALA A 347 -19.98 2.01 7.76
C ALA A 347 -18.66 1.27 7.96
N TYR A 348 -18.69 -0.07 8.01
CA TYR A 348 -17.53 -0.91 8.32
C TYR A 348 -17.29 -1.95 7.24
N GLU A 349 -16.03 -2.25 7.00
CA GLU A 349 -15.61 -3.37 6.15
C GLU A 349 -14.56 -4.19 6.89
N VAL A 350 -14.75 -5.50 6.87
CA VAL A 350 -13.82 -6.45 7.47
C VAL A 350 -12.60 -6.58 6.54
N SER A 351 -11.44 -6.16 7.03
CA SER A 351 -10.16 -6.30 6.31
C SER A 351 -9.54 -7.66 6.56
N SER A 352 -9.57 -8.14 7.81
CA SER A 352 -9.18 -9.52 8.16
C SER A 352 -9.96 -10.04 9.36
N ILE A 353 -10.14 -11.36 9.37
CA ILE A 353 -10.58 -12.13 10.54
C ILE A 353 -9.31 -12.62 11.23
N ASP A 354 -9.04 -12.10 12.42
CA ASP A 354 -7.78 -12.31 13.13
C ASP A 354 -7.84 -13.56 14.02
N SER A 355 -9.00 -13.78 14.66
CA SER A 355 -9.26 -15.00 15.41
C SER A 355 -10.74 -15.36 15.44
N VAL A 356 -11.02 -16.67 15.54
CA VAL A 356 -12.38 -17.22 15.64
C VAL A 356 -12.40 -18.24 16.78
N GLN A 357 -13.26 -18.01 17.76
CA GLN A 357 -13.37 -18.84 18.95
C GLN A 357 -14.81 -19.34 19.09
N ARG A 358 -14.98 -20.65 19.19
CA ARG A 358 -16.24 -21.28 19.55
C ARG A 358 -16.40 -21.24 21.05
N VAL A 359 -17.49 -20.65 21.51
CA VAL A 359 -17.94 -20.70 22.90
C VAL A 359 -19.14 -21.63 22.97
N ARG A 360 -19.02 -22.68 23.78
CA ARG A 360 -20.12 -23.60 24.11
C ARG A 360 -20.41 -23.50 25.59
N THR A 361 -21.64 -23.16 25.94
CA THR A 361 -22.13 -23.26 27.31
C THR A 361 -22.49 -24.71 27.61
N THR A 362 -21.77 -25.35 28.53
CA THR A 362 -22.07 -26.70 29.02
C THR A 362 -22.54 -26.62 30.47
N PRO A 363 -23.20 -27.68 31.02
CA PRO A 363 -23.56 -27.72 32.44
C PRO A 363 -22.37 -27.59 33.40
N GLN A 364 -21.15 -27.83 32.92
CA GLN A 364 -19.90 -27.80 33.69
C GLN A 364 -19.14 -26.46 33.54
N GLY A 365 -19.65 -25.52 32.72
CA GLY A 365 -19.03 -24.23 32.45
C GLY A 365 -18.93 -23.91 30.96
N GLU A 366 -18.25 -22.79 30.64
CA GLU A 366 -17.98 -22.39 29.27
C GLU A 366 -16.76 -23.14 28.72
N GLN A 367 -16.94 -23.84 27.61
CA GLN A 367 -15.86 -24.45 26.85
C GLN A 367 -15.53 -23.58 25.65
N VAL A 368 -14.32 -23.02 25.64
CA VAL A 368 -13.80 -22.21 24.52
C VAL A 368 -12.85 -23.06 23.68
N MET A 369 -13.12 -23.13 22.37
CA MET A 369 -12.28 -23.82 21.40
C MET A 369 -11.96 -22.89 20.24
N ARG A 370 -10.68 -22.77 19.88
CA ARG A 370 -10.26 -21.96 18.72
C ARG A 370 -10.54 -22.72 17.41
N TYR A 371 -11.25 -22.07 16.48
CA TYR A 371 -11.33 -22.53 15.09
C TYR A 371 -10.06 -22.09 14.34
N ARG A 372 -9.47 -22.98 13.54
CA ARG A 372 -8.29 -22.67 12.71
C ARG A 372 -8.68 -22.29 11.28
N PRO A 373 -7.93 -21.42 10.58
CA PRO A 373 -8.18 -21.19 9.15
C PRO A 373 -8.05 -22.50 8.37
N PHE A 374 -8.98 -22.74 7.45
CA PHE A 374 -9.04 -23.99 6.67
C PHE A 374 -7.79 -24.16 5.81
N TYR A 375 -7.32 -23.13 5.12
CA TYR A 375 -6.11 -23.23 4.30
C TYR A 375 -4.80 -23.02 5.08
N SER A 376 -4.76 -23.38 6.38
CA SER A 376 -3.54 -23.30 7.17
C SER A 376 -2.67 -24.55 6.97
N LEU A 377 -1.34 -24.41 6.95
CA LEU A 377 -0.42 -25.56 6.82
C LEU A 377 -0.38 -26.47 8.08
N GLN A 378 -1.27 -26.26 9.05
CA GLN A 378 -1.26 -26.90 10.38
C GLN A 378 -2.25 -28.06 10.51
N HIS A 379 -2.63 -28.72 9.41
CA HIS A 379 -3.59 -29.83 9.45
C HIS A 379 -3.11 -31.08 10.18
N GLY A 380 -1.79 -31.26 10.35
CA GLY A 380 -1.19 -32.48 10.90
C GLY A 380 -0.58 -32.38 12.29
N GLU A 381 -0.64 -31.22 12.97
CA GLU A 381 0.14 -30.98 14.19
C GLU A 381 -0.46 -31.61 15.47
N ASP A 382 -1.73 -32.05 15.47
CA ASP A 382 -2.32 -32.67 16.67
C ASP A 382 -3.54 -33.58 16.34
N PRO A 383 -3.39 -34.92 16.31
CA PRO A 383 -4.47 -35.85 15.98
C PRO A 383 -5.68 -35.80 16.93
N GLU A 384 -5.51 -35.38 18.19
CA GLU A 384 -6.58 -35.38 19.21
C GLU A 384 -7.35 -34.05 19.30
N ARG A 385 -6.85 -32.98 18.67
CA ARG A 385 -7.46 -31.62 18.70
C ARG A 385 -7.78 -31.02 17.33
N SER A 386 -7.45 -31.72 16.25
CA SER A 386 -7.64 -31.27 14.86
C SER A 386 -9.00 -31.69 14.31
N GLY A 387 -9.94 -30.75 14.27
CA GLY A 387 -11.21 -31.00 13.59
C GLY A 387 -12.04 -29.79 13.25
N ALA A 388 -11.78 -28.63 13.87
CA ALA A 388 -12.61 -27.44 13.73
C ALA A 388 -11.88 -26.35 12.94
N TYR A 389 -12.33 -26.11 11.72
CA TYR A 389 -11.78 -25.10 10.81
C TYR A 389 -12.83 -24.07 10.41
N TRP A 390 -12.35 -22.92 9.92
CA TRP A 390 -13.18 -21.90 9.31
C TRP A 390 -12.59 -21.45 7.98
N MET A 391 -13.47 -21.06 7.06
CA MET A 391 -13.08 -20.44 5.79
C MET A 391 -13.91 -19.18 5.61
N SER A 392 -13.29 -18.12 5.10
CA SER A 392 -14.02 -16.90 4.77
C SER A 392 -14.16 -16.72 3.28
N ARG A 393 -15.26 -16.12 2.86
CA ARG A 393 -15.46 -15.64 1.50
C ARG A 393 -16.05 -14.24 1.55
N ARG A 394 -15.84 -13.47 0.49
CA ARG A 394 -16.47 -12.16 0.33
C ARG A 394 -17.33 -12.16 -0.92
N ASP A 395 -18.61 -11.81 -0.76
CA ASP A 395 -19.60 -11.76 -1.82
C ASP A 395 -19.79 -10.31 -2.33
N GLU A 396 -19.40 -10.05 -3.58
CA GLU A 396 -19.49 -8.71 -4.19
C GLU A 396 -20.92 -8.28 -4.52
N ASP A 397 -21.84 -9.22 -4.74
CA ASP A 397 -23.27 -8.90 -4.94
C ASP A 397 -23.87 -8.40 -3.63
N VAL A 398 -23.58 -9.10 -2.52
CA VAL A 398 -23.98 -8.67 -1.17
C VAL A 398 -23.33 -7.33 -0.82
N ALA A 399 -22.07 -7.10 -1.19
CA ALA A 399 -21.40 -5.82 -0.97
C ALA A 399 -22.12 -4.64 -1.64
N ARG A 400 -22.79 -4.88 -2.79
CA ARG A 400 -23.59 -3.87 -3.50
C ARG A 400 -24.98 -3.68 -2.91
N SER A 401 -25.68 -4.76 -2.56
CA SER A 401 -27.07 -4.69 -2.09
C SER A 401 -27.19 -4.45 -0.58
N SER A 402 -26.23 -4.92 0.21
CA SER A 402 -26.23 -4.86 1.68
C SER A 402 -24.80 -4.65 2.22
N PRO A 403 -24.25 -3.44 2.06
CA PRO A 403 -22.92 -3.10 2.56
C PRO A 403 -22.79 -3.41 4.06
N GLY A 404 -21.77 -4.17 4.44
CA GLY A 404 -21.46 -4.58 5.80
C GLY A 404 -21.59 -6.08 6.04
N PHE A 405 -22.29 -6.77 5.13
CA PHE A 405 -22.62 -8.18 5.25
C PHE A 405 -21.89 -9.04 4.21
N GLU A 406 -21.02 -8.46 3.39
CA GLU A 406 -20.38 -9.18 2.29
C GLU A 406 -19.36 -10.22 2.74
N THR A 407 -18.78 -10.09 3.94
CA THR A 407 -17.83 -11.07 4.45
C THR A 407 -18.62 -12.17 5.14
N GLU A 408 -18.45 -13.39 4.67
CA GLU A 408 -19.11 -14.56 5.22
C GLU A 408 -18.08 -15.56 5.72
N ILE A 409 -18.45 -16.32 6.75
CA ILE A 409 -17.66 -17.40 7.33
C ILE A 409 -18.42 -18.72 7.23
N ALA A 410 -17.70 -19.76 6.83
CA ALA A 410 -18.15 -21.15 6.88
C ALA A 410 -17.37 -21.89 7.96
N PHE A 411 -18.04 -22.78 8.68
CA PHE A 411 -17.42 -23.63 9.69
C PHE A 411 -17.34 -25.07 9.17
N VAL A 412 -16.16 -25.66 9.28
CA VAL A 412 -15.89 -27.04 8.90
C VAL A 412 -15.53 -27.82 10.16
N ASP A 413 -16.33 -28.81 10.52
CA ASP A 413 -16.07 -29.70 11.65
C ASP A 413 -15.93 -31.13 11.12
N VAL A 414 -14.73 -31.71 11.19
CA VAL A 414 -14.45 -33.08 10.72
C VAL A 414 -15.19 -34.11 11.58
N ALA A 415 -15.43 -33.80 12.85
CA ALA A 415 -16.18 -34.64 13.79
C ALA A 415 -17.66 -34.23 13.88
N PHE A 416 -18.19 -33.59 12.83
CA PHE A 416 -19.56 -33.08 12.83
C PHE A 416 -20.58 -34.20 13.05
N SER A 417 -21.41 -34.03 14.08
CA SER A 417 -22.53 -34.92 14.39
C SER A 417 -23.84 -34.12 14.37
N PRO A 418 -24.73 -34.35 13.39
CA PRO A 418 -25.95 -33.57 13.20
C PRO A 418 -27.02 -33.85 14.26
N THR A 419 -26.86 -34.89 15.08
CA THR A 419 -27.84 -35.34 16.07
C THR A 419 -27.74 -34.60 17.41
N LEU A 420 -26.69 -33.80 17.63
CA LEU A 420 -26.49 -33.05 18.86
C LEU A 420 -27.01 -31.61 18.72
N PRO A 421 -27.93 -31.14 19.58
CA PRO A 421 -28.29 -29.73 19.63
C PRO A 421 -27.06 -28.92 20.03
N ARG A 422 -26.56 -28.08 19.12
CA ARG A 422 -25.44 -27.17 19.40
C ARG A 422 -25.96 -25.74 19.53
N THR A 423 -25.82 -25.16 20.72
CA THR A 423 -25.97 -23.72 20.96
C THR A 423 -24.58 -23.07 20.96
N ASP A 424 -23.82 -23.32 19.89
CA ASP A 424 -22.46 -22.81 19.77
C ASP A 424 -22.51 -21.36 19.29
N VAL A 425 -21.72 -20.49 19.91
CA VAL A 425 -21.54 -19.10 19.49
C VAL A 425 -20.09 -18.92 19.07
N ALA A 426 -19.86 -18.37 17.88
CA ALA A 426 -18.54 -17.95 17.45
C ALA A 426 -18.32 -16.48 17.85
N SER A 427 -17.31 -16.25 18.67
CA SER A 427 -16.70 -14.94 18.88
C SER A 427 -15.62 -14.71 17.83
N VAL A 428 -15.61 -13.53 17.23
CA VAL A 428 -14.67 -13.18 16.15
C VAL A 428 -13.95 -11.87 16.46
N GLU A 429 -12.63 -11.89 16.31
CA GLU A 429 -11.79 -10.71 16.38
C GLU A 429 -11.45 -10.26 14.96
N LEU A 430 -11.67 -9.00 14.68
CA LEU A 430 -11.60 -8.44 13.33
C LEU A 430 -10.65 -7.24 13.29
N THR A 431 -9.95 -7.11 12.17
CA THR A 431 -9.38 -5.84 11.75
C THR A 431 -10.30 -5.24 10.70
N CYS A 432 -10.74 -4.01 10.94
CA CYS A 432 -11.77 -3.33 10.16
C CYS A 432 -11.27 -2.01 9.58
N THR A 433 -11.94 -1.56 8.53
CA THR A 433 -11.85 -0.20 7.98
C THR A 433 -13.23 0.47 8.08
N ASN A 434 -13.29 1.78 7.84
CA ASN A 434 -14.52 2.55 7.70
C ASN A 434 -14.97 2.71 6.23
N ARG A 435 -14.56 1.80 5.33
CA ARG A 435 -14.85 1.87 3.87
C ARG A 435 -14.45 3.23 3.28
N ASP A 436 -15.37 3.87 2.58
CA ASP A 436 -15.21 5.15 1.89
C ASP A 436 -15.65 6.35 2.76
N LEU A 437 -16.10 6.13 4.00
CA LEU A 437 -16.44 7.24 4.91
C LEU A 437 -15.28 8.22 5.13
N PRO A 438 -14.02 7.77 5.30
CA PRO A 438 -12.88 8.68 5.40
C PRO A 438 -12.78 9.70 4.27
N ALA A 439 -13.13 9.32 3.04
CA ALA A 439 -13.03 10.21 1.87
C ALA A 439 -14.04 11.37 1.90
N HIS A 440 -15.03 11.31 2.82
CA HIS A 440 -16.01 12.36 3.07
C HIS A 440 -15.64 13.28 4.23
N LEU A 441 -14.53 13.03 4.93
CA LEU A 441 -14.05 13.91 5.99
C LEU A 441 -13.64 15.27 5.41
N ALA A 442 -14.01 16.32 6.14
CA ALA A 442 -13.30 17.59 6.03
C ALA A 442 -11.88 17.42 6.58
N TYR A 443 -10.91 18.09 5.98
CA TYR A 443 -9.51 18.05 6.37
C TYR A 443 -8.94 19.46 6.39
N GLY A 444 -7.92 19.70 7.21
CA GLY A 444 -7.34 21.02 7.42
C GLY A 444 -8.23 21.96 8.23
N VAL A 445 -9.12 21.43 9.08
CA VAL A 445 -10.04 22.24 9.90
C VAL A 445 -9.28 22.90 11.04
N GLN A 446 -9.60 24.16 11.34
CA GLN A 446 -9.05 24.86 12.50
C GLN A 446 -9.35 24.08 13.80
N GLY A 447 -8.31 23.88 14.62
CA GLY A 447 -8.39 23.11 15.86
C GLY A 447 -8.12 21.60 15.71
N GLY A 448 -7.86 21.11 14.49
CA GLY A 448 -7.53 19.71 14.22
C GLY A 448 -8.71 18.87 13.73
N ASP A 449 -8.35 17.86 12.94
CA ASP A 449 -9.28 16.93 12.29
C ASP A 449 -9.41 15.61 13.06
N LEU A 450 -8.36 15.26 13.82
CA LEU A 450 -8.26 14.03 14.59
C LEU A 450 -8.05 14.32 16.08
N SER A 451 -8.49 13.41 16.94
CA SER A 451 -8.25 13.41 18.37
C SER A 451 -7.65 12.08 18.82
N MET A 452 -6.88 12.11 19.91
CA MET A 452 -6.31 10.94 20.55
C MET A 452 -7.03 10.69 21.87
N GLU A 453 -7.37 9.42 22.14
CA GLU A 453 -7.99 9.01 23.39
C GLU A 453 -7.01 9.22 24.56
N GLY A 454 -7.47 9.78 25.68
CA GLY A 454 -6.60 10.13 26.82
C GLY A 454 -5.85 11.47 26.70
N GLY A 455 -6.08 12.24 25.63
CA GLY A 455 -5.47 13.56 25.41
C GLY A 455 -4.17 13.51 24.61
N SER A 456 -3.84 14.60 23.92
CA SER A 456 -2.67 14.69 23.03
C SER A 456 -1.59 15.63 23.55
N PRO A 457 -0.29 15.29 23.43
CA PRO A 457 0.79 16.23 23.68
C PRO A 457 0.85 17.34 22.61
N ALA A 458 0.22 17.14 21.45
CA ALA A 458 0.08 18.15 20.41
C ALA A 458 -1.14 19.04 20.66
N ARG A 459 -1.04 20.31 20.27
CA ARG A 459 -2.14 21.27 20.32
C ARG A 459 -3.29 20.84 19.41
N ALA A 460 -2.96 20.35 18.22
CA ALA A 460 -3.92 19.89 17.23
C ALA A 460 -3.31 18.76 16.39
N ILE A 461 -4.16 17.86 15.92
CA ILE A 461 -3.78 16.81 14.95
C ILE A 461 -4.57 17.09 13.68
N ALA A 462 -3.89 17.57 12.63
CA ALA A 462 -4.50 17.93 11.36
C ALA A 462 -4.13 16.96 10.26
N LEU A 463 -5.03 16.71 9.33
CA LEU A 463 -4.79 15.93 8.12
C LEU A 463 -4.28 16.88 7.03
N LEU A 464 -3.07 16.64 6.53
CA LEU A 464 -2.44 17.43 5.47
C LEU A 464 -2.92 17.03 4.06
N ARG A 465 -3.47 15.82 3.93
CA ARG A 465 -4.05 15.32 2.68
C ARG A 465 -5.49 14.91 2.94
N LYS A 466 -6.33 15.04 1.91
CA LYS A 466 -7.65 14.44 1.95
C LYS A 466 -7.50 12.92 2.10
N PRO A 467 -8.18 12.25 3.04
CA PRO A 467 -8.15 10.80 3.12
C PRO A 467 -8.57 10.16 1.80
N THR A 468 -7.80 9.15 1.37
CA THR A 468 -8.06 8.45 0.12
C THR A 468 -9.35 7.62 0.20
N ARG A 469 -9.88 7.20 -0.96
CA ARG A 469 -10.94 6.18 -1.00
C ARG A 469 -10.35 4.80 -0.71
N SER A 470 -11.17 3.88 -0.23
CA SER A 470 -10.76 2.48 -0.08
C SER A 470 -10.61 1.88 -1.47
N LEU A 471 -9.46 1.24 -1.73
CA LEU A 471 -9.16 0.63 -3.03
C LEU A 471 -9.22 -0.89 -2.93
N ARG A 472 -9.59 -1.57 -4.01
CA ARG A 472 -9.70 -3.04 -4.03
C ARG A 472 -9.17 -3.58 -5.35
N PHE A 473 -8.44 -4.69 -5.27
CA PHE A 473 -8.06 -5.41 -6.48
C PHE A 473 -9.29 -5.97 -7.19
N ARG A 474 -9.28 -5.93 -8.52
CA ARG A 474 -10.30 -6.60 -9.32
C ARG A 474 -10.19 -8.12 -9.15
N ARG A 475 -11.28 -8.77 -8.76
CA ARG A 475 -11.36 -10.24 -8.60
C ARG A 475 -11.61 -10.96 -9.92
N GLY A 476 -11.66 -12.29 -9.90
CA GLY A 476 -11.92 -13.12 -11.08
C GLY A 476 -10.68 -13.29 -11.97
N ARG A 477 -10.84 -13.15 -13.30
CA ARG A 477 -9.75 -13.37 -14.28
C ARG A 477 -8.52 -12.49 -14.02
N ALA A 478 -8.69 -11.27 -13.50
CA ALA A 478 -7.57 -10.41 -13.14
C ALA A 478 -6.75 -10.96 -11.96
N ALA A 479 -7.39 -11.66 -11.01
CA ALA A 479 -6.69 -12.33 -9.90
C ALA A 479 -5.85 -13.52 -10.38
N GLN A 480 -6.38 -14.28 -11.35
CA GLN A 480 -5.65 -15.37 -12.00
C GLN A 480 -4.37 -14.87 -12.68
N TRP A 481 -4.48 -13.80 -13.47
CA TRP A 481 -3.32 -13.20 -14.13
C TRP A 481 -2.26 -12.67 -13.14
N ARG A 482 -2.68 -12.10 -12.00
CA ARG A 482 -1.75 -11.72 -10.92
C ARG A 482 -0.99 -12.91 -10.37
N LEU A 483 -1.72 -13.97 -10.02
CA LEU A 483 -1.12 -15.20 -9.53
C LEU A 483 -0.14 -15.78 -10.56
N ILE A 484 -0.52 -15.87 -11.83
CA ILE A 484 0.34 -16.34 -12.92
C ILE A 484 1.59 -15.47 -13.03
N SER A 485 1.42 -14.14 -13.01
CA SER A 485 2.54 -13.20 -13.09
C SER A 485 3.54 -13.40 -11.94
N HIS A 486 3.05 -13.60 -10.72
CA HIS A 486 3.90 -13.90 -9.57
C HIS A 486 4.70 -15.19 -9.70
N LEU A 487 4.03 -16.25 -10.17
CA LEU A 487 4.67 -17.56 -10.33
C LEU A 487 5.65 -17.56 -11.52
N SER A 488 5.41 -16.74 -12.55
CA SER A 488 6.28 -16.64 -13.73
C SER A 488 7.46 -15.69 -13.56
N LEU A 489 7.40 -14.70 -12.65
CA LEU A 489 8.48 -13.73 -12.43
C LEU A 489 9.80 -14.36 -11.99
N ASN A 490 9.77 -15.52 -11.32
CA ASN A 490 10.99 -16.28 -11.00
C ASN A 490 11.71 -16.84 -12.25
N SER A 491 11.07 -16.78 -13.43
CA SER A 491 11.61 -17.25 -14.71
C SER A 491 11.78 -16.13 -15.76
N LEU A 492 11.39 -14.89 -15.43
CA LEU A 492 11.50 -13.76 -16.35
C LEU A 492 12.97 -13.30 -16.43
N SER A 493 13.60 -13.59 -17.57
CA SER A 493 14.85 -12.95 -17.95
C SER A 493 14.57 -11.46 -18.14
N LEU A 494 15.28 -10.57 -17.44
CA LEU A 494 15.11 -9.11 -17.51
C LEU A 494 15.68 -8.56 -18.84
N THR A 495 15.13 -8.98 -19.97
CA THR A 495 15.51 -8.55 -21.32
C THR A 495 14.48 -7.56 -21.86
N GLN A 496 14.80 -6.88 -22.96
CA GLN A 496 13.89 -5.93 -23.60
C GLN A 496 12.56 -6.59 -24.01
N ASP A 497 12.57 -7.86 -24.40
CA ASP A 497 11.36 -8.64 -24.73
C ASP A 497 10.42 -8.82 -23.52
N ALA A 498 10.93 -8.70 -22.30
CA ALA A 498 10.15 -8.77 -21.06
C ALA A 498 9.49 -7.43 -20.70
N LEU A 499 9.79 -6.33 -21.40
CA LEU A 499 9.23 -5.01 -21.08
C LEU A 499 7.69 -4.99 -21.06
N PRO A 500 6.96 -5.57 -22.05
CA PRO A 500 5.51 -5.61 -22.00
C PRO A 500 4.98 -6.37 -20.78
N ALA A 501 5.66 -7.46 -20.38
CA ALA A 501 5.28 -8.25 -19.22
C ALA A 501 5.49 -7.49 -17.90
N ILE A 502 6.57 -6.71 -17.79
CA ILE A 502 6.83 -5.86 -16.61
C ILE A 502 5.81 -4.72 -16.53
N ARG A 503 5.50 -4.05 -17.63
CA ARG A 503 4.44 -3.03 -17.65
C ARG A 503 3.10 -3.63 -17.24
N GLU A 504 2.74 -4.79 -17.79
CA GLU A 504 1.51 -5.48 -17.42
C GLU A 504 1.49 -5.86 -15.93
N MET A 505 2.59 -6.40 -15.40
CA MET A 505 2.74 -6.66 -13.98
C MET A 505 2.49 -5.40 -13.15
N LEU A 506 3.14 -4.26 -13.48
CA LEU A 506 2.95 -3.01 -12.75
C LEU A 506 1.50 -2.51 -12.82
N ARG A 507 0.83 -2.64 -13.98
CA ARG A 507 -0.61 -2.32 -14.12
C ARG A 507 -1.49 -3.15 -13.20
N LEU A 508 -1.10 -4.39 -12.88
CA LEU A 508 -1.84 -5.22 -11.92
C LEU A 508 -1.73 -4.69 -10.47
N TYR A 509 -0.71 -3.90 -10.15
CA TYR A 509 -0.57 -3.19 -8.88
C TYR A 509 -1.17 -1.79 -8.87
N ASP A 510 -1.48 -1.23 -10.04
CA ASP A 510 -2.18 0.06 -10.14
C ASP A 510 -3.68 -0.13 -9.82
N ILE A 511 -3.98 -0.25 -8.52
CA ILE A 511 -5.36 -0.41 -8.03
C ILE A 511 -6.17 0.87 -8.26
N ALA A 512 -5.52 2.03 -8.23
CA ALA A 512 -6.17 3.32 -8.44
C ALA A 512 -6.59 3.50 -9.91
N GLY A 513 -5.80 2.97 -10.86
CA GLY A 513 -6.08 3.03 -12.29
C GLY A 513 -6.09 4.46 -12.82
N SER A 514 -5.23 5.33 -12.29
CA SER A 514 -5.23 6.75 -12.64
C SER A 514 -4.51 7.00 -13.97
N GLY A 515 -4.86 8.08 -14.67
CA GLY A 515 -4.13 8.48 -15.88
C GLY A 515 -2.65 8.81 -15.62
N VAL A 516 -2.33 9.24 -14.40
CA VAL A 516 -0.97 9.57 -13.97
C VAL A 516 -0.13 8.30 -13.84
N THR A 517 -0.62 7.31 -13.10
CA THR A 517 0.06 6.02 -12.91
C THR A 517 0.18 5.24 -14.20
N ALA A 518 -0.86 5.25 -15.05
CA ALA A 518 -0.79 4.68 -16.39
C ALA A 518 0.32 5.32 -17.24
N ARG A 519 0.43 6.67 -17.20
CA ARG A 519 1.50 7.39 -17.90
C ARG A 519 2.89 7.01 -17.38
N GLN A 520 3.07 6.90 -16.07
CA GLN A 520 4.35 6.46 -15.48
C GLN A 520 4.75 5.06 -15.95
N ILE A 521 3.80 4.13 -15.99
CA ILE A 521 4.06 2.75 -16.44
C ILE A 521 4.39 2.72 -17.94
N GLU A 522 3.68 3.47 -18.78
CA GLU A 522 4.00 3.59 -20.21
C GLU A 522 5.34 4.30 -20.46
N GLY A 523 5.74 5.19 -19.55
CA GLY A 523 7.01 5.90 -19.59
C GLY A 523 8.24 4.99 -19.43
N ILE A 524 8.09 3.73 -19.03
CA ILE A 524 9.20 2.78 -18.93
C ILE A 524 9.56 2.31 -20.35
N ALA A 525 10.56 2.92 -20.98
CA ALA A 525 10.90 2.72 -22.38
C ALA A 525 11.77 1.48 -22.64
N GLY A 526 12.57 1.04 -21.67
CA GLY A 526 13.49 -0.07 -21.85
C GLY A 526 13.93 -0.73 -20.55
N ILE A 527 14.33 -1.99 -20.68
CA ILE A 527 14.99 -2.73 -19.60
C ILE A 527 16.04 -3.67 -20.17
N GLU A 528 17.24 -3.59 -19.60
CA GLU A 528 18.32 -4.52 -19.89
C GLU A 528 19.01 -4.91 -18.59
N HIS A 529 19.69 -6.06 -18.60
CA HIS A 529 20.54 -6.47 -17.50
C HIS A 529 21.92 -6.87 -18.01
N ARG A 530 22.95 -6.64 -17.18
CA ARG A 530 24.34 -6.97 -17.49
C ARG A 530 25.00 -7.58 -16.27
N ALA A 531 25.90 -8.53 -16.48
CA ALA A 531 26.71 -9.06 -15.39
C ALA A 531 27.58 -7.95 -14.81
N ALA A 532 27.58 -7.82 -13.48
CA ALA A 532 28.34 -6.81 -12.76
C ALA A 532 29.19 -7.45 -11.67
N THR A 533 30.27 -6.77 -11.29
CA THR A 533 31.10 -7.15 -10.16
C THR A 533 31.30 -5.94 -9.27
N ALA A 534 31.07 -6.11 -7.98
CA ALA A 534 31.29 -5.08 -6.99
C ALA A 534 32.27 -5.59 -5.92
N TRP A 535 33.12 -4.70 -5.45
CA TRP A 535 33.89 -4.93 -4.23
C TRP A 535 32.99 -4.61 -3.05
N LEU A 536 32.68 -5.63 -2.25
CA LEU A 536 31.89 -5.46 -1.04
C LEU A 536 32.81 -5.57 0.18
N PRO A 537 32.71 -4.66 1.15
CA PRO A 537 33.46 -4.80 2.38
C PRO A 537 32.91 -5.99 3.18
N GLY A 538 33.75 -6.99 3.39
CA GLY A 538 33.48 -8.07 4.33
C GLY A 538 33.97 -7.71 5.73
N ARG A 539 33.53 -8.46 6.75
CA ARG A 539 33.95 -8.29 8.16
C ARG A 539 35.48 -8.32 8.37
N HIS A 540 36.23 -9.00 7.51
CA HIS A 540 37.68 -9.17 7.63
C HIS A 540 38.45 -8.74 6.38
N PHE A 541 37.85 -8.86 5.19
CA PHE A 541 38.46 -8.48 3.91
C PHE A 541 37.38 -8.10 2.91
N ALA A 542 37.69 -7.16 2.02
CA ALA A 542 36.83 -6.86 0.89
C ALA A 542 36.80 -8.06 -0.07
N SER A 543 35.61 -8.44 -0.52
CA SER A 543 35.41 -9.58 -1.41
C SER A 543 34.79 -9.12 -2.72
N VAL A 544 35.20 -9.74 -3.83
CA VAL A 544 34.55 -9.52 -5.13
C VAL A 544 33.29 -10.38 -5.16
N VAL A 545 32.14 -9.73 -5.29
CA VAL A 545 30.86 -10.41 -5.47
C VAL A 545 30.39 -10.19 -6.90
N ARG A 546 29.82 -11.24 -7.51
CA ARG A 546 29.17 -11.16 -8.82
C ARG A 546 27.70 -10.83 -8.60
N GLY A 547 27.19 -9.94 -9.42
CA GLY A 547 25.81 -9.49 -9.38
C GLY A 547 25.30 -9.13 -10.76
N VAL A 548 24.15 -8.48 -10.77
CA VAL A 548 23.46 -8.05 -11.99
C VAL A 548 23.20 -6.55 -11.90
N GLU A 549 23.72 -5.80 -12.86
CA GLU A 549 23.29 -4.42 -13.09
C GLU A 549 22.01 -4.46 -13.93
N ILE A 550 20.94 -3.83 -13.45
CA ILE A 550 19.68 -3.67 -14.16
C ILE A 550 19.59 -2.21 -14.60
N ARG A 551 19.49 -1.98 -15.90
CA ARG A 551 19.34 -0.64 -16.47
C ARG A 551 17.92 -0.51 -16.98
N MET A 552 17.20 0.46 -16.42
CA MET A 552 15.84 0.76 -16.81
C MET A 552 15.80 2.16 -17.42
N THR A 553 15.42 2.22 -18.69
CA THR A 553 15.24 3.50 -19.40
C THR A 553 13.82 3.99 -19.17
N ILE A 554 13.69 5.23 -18.72
CA ILE A 554 12.41 5.90 -18.47
C ILE A 554 12.33 7.22 -19.24
N ASP A 555 11.12 7.64 -19.59
CA ASP A 555 10.81 8.99 -20.05
C ASP A 555 10.57 9.91 -18.83
N PRO A 556 11.48 10.84 -18.50
CA PRO A 556 11.30 11.75 -17.36
C PRO A 556 10.01 12.58 -17.46
N ALA A 557 9.54 12.88 -18.67
CA ALA A 557 8.29 13.62 -18.87
C ALA A 557 7.05 12.86 -18.40
N ALA A 558 7.14 11.53 -18.23
CA ALA A 558 6.08 10.70 -17.67
C ALA A 558 5.97 10.80 -16.12
N PHE A 559 7.00 11.32 -15.45
CA PHE A 559 7.09 11.40 -13.98
C PHE A 559 6.85 12.80 -13.42
N VAL A 560 6.64 13.80 -14.28
CA VAL A 560 6.34 15.18 -13.89
C VAL A 560 5.14 15.23 -12.95
N GLY A 561 5.31 15.86 -11.78
CA GLY A 561 4.26 16.03 -10.77
C GLY A 561 4.13 14.88 -9.75
N VAL A 562 4.82 13.75 -9.95
CA VAL A 562 4.88 12.64 -8.98
C VAL A 562 6.30 12.45 -8.44
N GLY A 563 7.29 12.65 -9.31
CA GLY A 563 8.71 12.47 -9.02
C GLY A 563 9.21 11.06 -9.36
N ILE A 564 10.51 10.96 -9.61
CA ILE A 564 11.23 9.73 -9.98
C ILE A 564 11.73 9.00 -8.73
N ALA A 565 12.06 9.71 -7.65
CA ALA A 565 12.74 9.15 -6.48
C ALA A 565 11.99 8.00 -5.82
N ALA A 566 10.68 8.17 -5.60
CA ALA A 566 9.84 7.14 -5.00
C ALA A 566 9.78 5.88 -5.88
N PHE A 567 9.61 6.06 -7.19
CA PHE A 567 9.61 4.96 -8.15
C PHE A 567 10.95 4.23 -8.16
N ALA A 568 12.06 4.97 -8.28
CA ALA A 568 13.41 4.41 -8.25
C ALA A 568 13.67 3.59 -6.97
N GLY A 569 13.34 4.14 -5.80
CA GLY A 569 13.56 3.48 -4.52
C GLY A 569 12.70 2.23 -4.30
N VAL A 570 11.49 2.19 -4.87
CA VAL A 570 10.64 0.99 -4.86
C VAL A 570 11.15 -0.05 -5.83
N MET A 571 11.53 0.34 -7.06
CA MET A 571 12.05 -0.59 -8.06
C MET A 571 13.39 -1.19 -7.65
N ASP A 572 14.28 -0.40 -7.02
CA ASP A 572 15.55 -0.88 -6.46
C ASP A 572 15.34 -2.04 -5.47
N ARG A 573 14.38 -1.88 -4.54
CA ARG A 573 14.04 -2.92 -3.57
C ARG A 573 13.31 -4.09 -4.20
N PHE A 574 12.43 -3.80 -5.17
CA PHE A 574 11.75 -4.83 -5.92
C PHE A 574 12.75 -5.77 -6.58
N PHE A 575 13.72 -5.24 -7.33
CA PHE A 575 14.76 -6.05 -7.95
C PHE A 575 15.73 -6.68 -6.95
N GLY A 576 16.09 -5.96 -5.88
CA GLY A 576 16.94 -6.43 -4.78
C GLY A 576 16.54 -7.78 -4.21
N LEU A 577 15.24 -8.03 -4.15
CA LEU A 577 14.70 -9.23 -3.56
C LEU A 577 14.56 -10.42 -4.55
N TYR A 578 14.89 -10.25 -5.83
CA TYR A 578 15.01 -11.34 -6.82
C TYR A 578 16.41 -11.94 -6.92
N VAL A 579 17.38 -11.42 -6.15
CA VAL A 579 18.75 -11.91 -6.22
C VAL A 579 18.94 -13.20 -5.43
N HIS A 580 19.71 -14.15 -5.98
CA HIS A 580 20.12 -15.34 -5.24
C HIS A 580 21.03 -15.00 -4.06
N ALA A 581 21.10 -15.90 -3.07
CA ALA A 581 22.05 -15.79 -1.97
C ALA A 581 23.49 -15.63 -2.51
N ASN A 582 24.24 -14.67 -1.94
CA ASN A 582 25.61 -14.30 -2.34
C ASN A 582 25.76 -13.60 -3.71
N SER A 583 24.72 -12.94 -4.18
CA SER A 583 24.75 -12.06 -5.35
C SER A 583 24.12 -10.71 -5.00
N PHE A 584 24.28 -9.70 -5.86
CA PHE A 584 23.65 -8.40 -5.70
C PHE A 584 22.94 -7.95 -6.96
N THR A 585 21.96 -7.06 -6.82
CA THR A 585 21.42 -6.27 -7.93
C THR A 585 21.80 -4.81 -7.76
N GLN A 586 22.02 -4.12 -8.86
CA GLN A 586 22.20 -2.67 -8.86
C GLN A 586 21.28 -2.06 -9.91
N LEU A 587 20.34 -1.21 -9.50
CA LEU A 587 19.46 -0.49 -10.41
C LEU A 587 20.12 0.80 -10.89
N THR A 588 20.13 1.01 -12.21
CA THR A 588 20.49 2.28 -12.84
C THR A 588 19.30 2.76 -13.68
N LEU A 589 18.78 3.96 -13.39
CA LEU A 589 17.75 4.59 -14.22
C LEU A 589 18.39 5.52 -15.25
N LEU A 590 17.96 5.40 -16.49
CA LEU A 590 18.44 6.17 -17.63
C LEU A 590 17.30 7.01 -18.23
N SER A 591 17.62 8.21 -18.69
CA SER A 591 16.70 9.04 -19.49
C SER A 591 16.60 8.53 -20.92
N ILE A 592 15.38 8.46 -21.48
CA ILE A 592 15.16 8.08 -22.88
C ILE A 592 15.74 9.09 -23.89
N HIS A 593 15.97 10.34 -23.48
CA HIS A 593 16.33 11.41 -24.40
C HIS A 593 17.82 11.40 -24.78
N ASP A 594 18.67 11.04 -23.83
CA ASP A 594 20.12 11.24 -23.88
C ASP A 594 20.92 10.13 -23.19
N ASP A 595 20.26 9.07 -22.72
CA ASP A 595 20.84 8.01 -21.88
C ASP A 595 21.57 8.56 -20.63
N GLU A 596 21.19 9.76 -20.16
CA GLU A 596 21.74 10.32 -18.93
C GLU A 596 21.37 9.44 -17.73
N VAL A 597 22.34 9.16 -16.87
CA VAL A 597 22.11 8.43 -15.62
C VAL A 597 21.39 9.34 -14.63
N LEU A 598 20.08 9.15 -14.52
CA LEU A 598 19.21 9.87 -13.59
C LEU A 598 19.53 9.48 -12.14
N ILE A 599 19.67 8.18 -11.88
CA ILE A 599 20.10 7.64 -10.59
C ILE A 599 20.78 6.30 -10.79
N ARG A 600 21.85 6.08 -10.04
CA ARG A 600 22.45 4.78 -9.81
C ARG A 600 22.27 4.41 -8.35
N CYS A 601 21.49 3.38 -8.08
CA CYS A 601 21.26 2.88 -6.73
C CYS A 601 22.48 2.12 -6.22
N GLU A 602 22.58 1.98 -4.90
CA GLU A 602 23.62 1.19 -4.26
C GLU A 602 23.40 -0.32 -4.50
N PRO A 603 24.46 -1.14 -4.57
CA PRO A 603 24.33 -2.60 -4.67
C PRO A 603 23.49 -3.17 -3.52
N ARG A 604 22.52 -4.01 -3.86
CA ARG A 604 21.53 -4.55 -2.92
C ARG A 604 21.47 -6.07 -2.96
N SER A 605 21.31 -6.69 -1.79
CA SER A 605 20.97 -8.11 -1.65
C SER A 605 19.77 -8.25 -0.71
N GLY A 606 18.60 -8.53 -1.27
CA GLY A 606 17.34 -8.51 -0.54
C GLY A 606 17.03 -7.10 0.00
N ASP A 607 16.77 -6.98 1.30
CA ASP A 607 16.53 -5.69 1.95
C ASP A 607 17.81 -4.96 2.37
N SER A 608 18.98 -5.60 2.27
CA SER A 608 20.26 -5.04 2.72
C SER A 608 20.98 -4.31 1.59
N ILE A 609 21.41 -3.07 1.86
CA ILE A 609 22.39 -2.40 1.01
C ILE A 609 23.76 -2.94 1.39
N LEU A 610 24.49 -3.42 0.39
CA LEU A 610 25.83 -3.96 0.55
C LEU A 610 26.83 -2.80 0.45
N VAL A 611 26.93 -2.00 1.52
CA VAL A 611 27.89 -0.89 1.64
C VAL A 611 29.07 -1.28 2.50
#